data_AF-A0A8H4RV43-F1
#
_entry.id   AF-A0A8H4RV43-F1
#
_cell.length_a   1.000
_cell.length_b   1.000
_cell.length_c   1.000
_cell.angle_alpha   90.00
_cell.angle_beta   90.00
_cell.angle_gamma   90.00
#
_symmetry.space_group_name_H-M   'P 1'
#
loop_
_entity.id
_entity.type
_entity.pdbx_description
1 polymer ?
#
loop_
_entity_poly.entity_id
_entity_poly.type
_entity_poly.pdbx_seq_one_letter_code
_entity_poly.pdbx_strand_id
1 'polypeptide(L)'
;MATNGHTNSHTNGNGTAKRPIRVAGASGGFTDRQRAIHSLAQCDVDVIVGDWMSECTMSWHGAAKSAILAKGDTEQRPGLYDPSFRANLTPALPLLAEKGIKLAVNAGASDTEMLAKAVEEAIKDAGLSDKLKVAWIQGDEVLDVVNKLLKQGEKFENICFGGELKDWGFEPVAAQ
;
A
#
# COMPACT_ATOMS: atom_id res chain seq x y z
N MET A 1 -37.00 -14.88 -1.94
CA MET A 1 -36.29 -15.02 -0.65
C MET A 1 -35.35 -16.21 -0.75
N ALA A 2 -34.05 -15.95 -0.87
CA ALA A 2 -32.98 -16.91 -0.62
C ALA A 2 -31.68 -16.10 -0.43
N THR A 3 -31.37 -15.73 0.80
CA THR A 3 -30.12 -15.08 1.17
C THR A 3 -29.06 -16.16 1.38
N ASN A 4 -28.23 -16.41 0.37
CA ASN A 4 -27.04 -17.26 0.52
C ASN A 4 -25.95 -16.48 1.26
N GLY A 5 -26.12 -16.32 2.58
CA GLY A 5 -25.09 -15.81 3.47
C GLY A 5 -23.92 -16.78 3.53
N HIS A 6 -22.92 -16.58 2.67
CA HIS A 6 -21.64 -17.27 2.77
C HIS A 6 -20.79 -16.53 3.80
N THR A 7 -20.83 -17.00 5.04
CA THR A 7 -19.91 -16.53 6.08
C THR A 7 -18.52 -17.08 5.77
N ASN A 8 -17.51 -16.21 5.76
CA ASN A 8 -16.09 -16.59 5.67
C ASN A 8 -15.64 -17.25 6.98
N SER A 9 -16.10 -18.47 7.23
CA SER A 9 -15.64 -19.30 8.34
C SER A 9 -14.34 -19.99 7.92
N HIS A 10 -13.20 -19.50 8.42
CA HIS A 10 -11.93 -20.23 8.40
C HIS A 10 -11.93 -21.29 9.50
N THR A 11 -12.70 -22.37 9.32
CA THR A 11 -12.68 -23.52 10.23
C THR A 11 -11.62 -24.52 9.80
N ASN A 12 -10.69 -24.83 10.72
CA ASN A 12 -9.78 -25.97 10.61
C ASN A 12 -10.58 -27.24 10.96
N GLY A 13 -11.25 -27.81 9.96
CA GLY A 13 -12.03 -29.03 10.09
C GLY A 13 -11.88 -29.92 8.85
N ASN A 14 -11.61 -31.20 9.08
CA ASN A 14 -11.44 -32.31 8.15
C ASN A 14 -12.18 -32.19 6.79
N GLY A 15 -11.42 -32.27 5.69
CA GLY A 15 -11.81 -33.07 4.52
C GLY A 15 -12.76 -32.50 3.46
N THR A 16 -13.08 -31.21 3.43
CA THR A 16 -13.77 -30.60 2.27
C THR A 16 -12.77 -29.84 1.40
N ALA A 17 -12.79 -30.09 0.09
CA ALA A 17 -11.95 -29.35 -0.86
C ALA A 17 -12.25 -27.85 -0.70
N LYS A 18 -11.23 -27.06 -0.32
CA LYS A 18 -11.38 -25.62 -0.17
C LYS A 18 -11.82 -25.03 -1.52
N ARG A 19 -12.93 -24.29 -1.54
CA ARG A 19 -13.36 -23.58 -2.74
C ARG A 19 -12.26 -22.60 -3.20
N PRO A 20 -12.17 -22.30 -4.50
CA PRO A 20 -11.26 -21.26 -5.00
C PRO A 20 -11.52 -19.90 -4.35
N ILE A 21 -10.45 -19.11 -4.20
CA ILE A 21 -10.50 -17.72 -3.74
C ILE A 21 -10.77 -16.81 -4.95
N ARG A 22 -11.70 -15.87 -4.78
CA ARG A 22 -12.02 -14.85 -5.78
C ARG A 22 -11.32 -13.55 -5.45
N VAL A 23 -10.40 -13.13 -6.33
CA VAL A 23 -9.58 -11.92 -6.18
C VAL A 23 -10.01 -10.88 -7.22
N ALA A 24 -10.30 -9.67 -6.78
CA ALA A 24 -10.65 -8.55 -7.66
C ALA A 24 -9.59 -7.44 -7.61
N GLY A 25 -9.25 -6.86 -8.77
CA GLY A 25 -8.34 -5.73 -8.89
C GLY A 25 -9.10 -4.39 -8.93
N ALA A 26 -8.82 -3.51 -7.96
CA ALA A 26 -9.49 -2.22 -7.80
C ALA A 26 -8.78 -1.04 -8.47
N SER A 27 -7.46 -1.16 -8.70
CA SER A 27 -6.64 -0.03 -9.15
C SER A 27 -5.34 -0.52 -9.78
N GLY A 28 -4.87 0.21 -10.80
CA GLY A 28 -3.53 0.18 -11.39
C GLY A 28 -2.72 1.47 -11.17
N GLY A 29 -3.28 2.48 -10.50
CA GLY A 29 -2.59 3.71 -10.10
C GLY A 29 -3.51 4.72 -9.40
N PHE A 30 -2.95 5.75 -8.77
CA PHE A 30 -3.72 6.70 -7.96
C PHE A 30 -4.84 7.46 -8.69
N THR A 31 -4.78 7.57 -10.02
CA THR A 31 -5.79 8.25 -10.85
C THR A 31 -6.99 7.37 -11.21
N ASP A 32 -7.00 6.11 -10.79
CA ASP A 32 -8.07 5.18 -11.12
C ASP A 32 -9.39 5.52 -10.44
N ARG A 33 -10.41 4.74 -10.83
CA ARG A 33 -11.79 4.95 -10.41
C ARG A 33 -11.93 4.92 -8.90
N GLN A 34 -12.23 6.08 -8.33
CA GLN A 34 -12.32 6.25 -6.88
C GLN A 34 -13.27 5.26 -6.18
N ARG A 35 -14.44 5.00 -6.80
CA ARG A 35 -15.43 4.07 -6.24
C ARG A 35 -15.12 2.58 -6.45
N ALA A 36 -13.94 2.20 -6.94
CA ALA A 36 -13.65 0.82 -7.34
C ALA A 36 -13.75 -0.18 -6.19
N ILE A 37 -13.13 0.12 -5.03
CA ILE A 37 -13.17 -0.76 -3.84
C ILE A 37 -14.63 -1.01 -3.42
N HIS A 38 -15.43 0.04 -3.31
CA HIS A 38 -16.85 -0.07 -2.95
C HIS A 38 -17.66 -0.87 -3.98
N SER A 39 -17.44 -0.62 -5.27
CA SER A 39 -18.16 -1.34 -6.34
C SER A 39 -17.82 -2.85 -6.35
N LEU A 40 -16.55 -3.19 -6.11
CA LEU A 40 -16.10 -4.58 -6.03
C LEU A 40 -16.57 -5.26 -4.74
N ALA A 41 -16.67 -4.53 -3.63
CA ALA A 41 -17.19 -5.06 -2.37
C ALA A 41 -18.67 -5.49 -2.49
N GLN A 42 -19.42 -4.94 -3.45
CA GLN A 42 -20.79 -5.40 -3.77
C GLN A 42 -20.81 -6.76 -4.49
N CYS A 43 -19.73 -7.13 -5.19
CA CYS A 43 -19.61 -8.40 -5.89
C CYS A 43 -19.28 -9.57 -4.96
N ASP A 44 -19.43 -10.80 -5.45
CA ASP A 44 -19.07 -12.02 -4.71
C ASP A 44 -17.55 -12.28 -4.81
N VAL A 45 -16.77 -11.58 -3.97
CA VAL A 45 -15.30 -11.63 -3.93
C VAL A 45 -14.80 -11.87 -2.50
N ASP A 46 -13.64 -12.52 -2.38
CA ASP A 46 -13.00 -12.80 -1.08
C ASP A 46 -11.93 -11.77 -0.74
N VAL A 47 -11.23 -11.29 -1.78
CA VAL A 47 -10.09 -10.38 -1.66
C VAL A 47 -10.19 -9.31 -2.72
N ILE A 48 -9.95 -8.07 -2.32
CA ILE A 48 -9.71 -6.94 -3.21
C ILE A 48 -8.23 -6.60 -3.11
N VAL A 49 -7.58 -6.46 -4.26
CA VAL A 49 -6.21 -5.96 -4.38
C VAL A 49 -6.22 -4.67 -5.18
N GLY A 50 -5.23 -3.81 -5.00
CA GLY A 50 -5.09 -2.65 -5.86
C GLY A 50 -3.74 -1.98 -5.74
N ASP A 51 -3.34 -1.37 -6.85
CA ASP A 51 -2.10 -0.64 -7.00
C ASP A 51 -2.39 0.86 -7.00
N TRP A 52 -1.75 1.62 -6.11
CA TRP A 52 -1.80 3.09 -6.06
C TRP A 52 -0.47 3.71 -6.47
N MET A 53 0.58 2.91 -6.63
CA MET A 53 1.95 3.35 -6.67
C MET A 53 2.68 2.78 -7.87
N SER A 54 3.07 3.67 -8.77
CA SER A 54 4.06 3.38 -9.81
C SER A 54 5.48 3.68 -9.33
N GLU A 55 6.48 3.09 -9.99
CA GLU A 55 7.90 3.40 -9.80
C GLU A 55 8.19 4.92 -9.88
N CYS A 56 7.53 5.63 -10.79
CA CYS A 56 7.64 7.09 -10.93
C CYS A 56 7.15 7.83 -9.68
N THR A 57 6.04 7.39 -9.08
CA THR A 57 5.52 8.00 -7.86
C THR A 57 6.40 7.71 -6.64
N MET A 58 7.10 6.57 -6.59
CA MET A 58 8.09 6.29 -5.55
C MET A 58 9.24 7.29 -5.57
N SER A 59 9.82 7.58 -6.73
CA SER A 59 10.91 8.56 -6.85
C SER A 59 10.46 9.94 -6.38
N TRP A 60 9.22 10.34 -6.69
CA TRP A 60 8.65 11.61 -6.23
C TRP A 60 8.49 11.65 -4.71
N HIS A 61 7.90 10.61 -4.11
CA HIS A 61 7.71 10.54 -2.65
C HIS A 61 9.05 10.39 -1.91
N GLY A 62 10.02 9.67 -2.46
CA GLY A 62 11.38 9.58 -1.93
C GLY A 62 12.07 10.95 -1.91
N ALA A 63 12.05 11.69 -3.02
CA ALA A 63 12.60 13.05 -3.09
C ALA A 63 11.89 14.00 -2.12
N ALA A 64 10.56 13.92 -2.03
CA ALA A 64 9.77 14.71 -1.09
C ALA A 64 10.13 14.40 0.38
N LYS A 65 10.27 13.12 0.73
CA LYS A 65 10.70 12.66 2.06
C LYS A 65 12.07 13.22 2.42
N SER A 66 13.05 13.14 1.53
CA SER A 66 14.39 13.69 1.75
C SER A 66 14.35 15.21 1.96
N ALA A 67 13.52 15.93 1.21
CA ALA A 67 13.34 17.37 1.39
C ALA A 67 12.65 17.75 2.71
N ILE A 68 11.72 16.92 3.21
CA ILE A 68 11.06 17.09 4.51
C ILE A 68 12.05 16.83 5.65
N LEU A 69 12.79 15.72 5.59
CA LEU A 69 13.79 15.37 6.60
C LEU A 69 14.91 16.43 6.70
N ALA A 70 15.34 17.01 5.57
CA ALA A 70 16.32 18.09 5.56
C ALA A 70 15.83 19.37 6.30
N LYS A 71 14.52 19.54 6.46
CA LYS A 71 13.92 20.67 7.19
C LYS A 71 13.71 20.39 8.68
N GLY A 72 14.04 19.18 9.15
CA GLY A 72 13.88 18.78 10.55
C GLY A 72 12.45 18.44 10.97
N ASP A 73 11.53 18.32 10.01
CA ASP A 73 10.12 18.04 10.29
C ASP A 73 9.87 16.53 10.29
N THR A 74 9.64 15.95 11.48
CA THR A 74 9.56 14.50 11.67
C THR A 74 8.16 14.01 12.03
N GLU A 75 7.29 14.88 12.52
CA GLU A 75 5.99 14.48 13.08
C GLU A 75 4.85 14.50 12.04
N GLN A 76 4.86 15.44 11.08
CA GLN A 76 3.88 15.48 10.00
C GLN A 76 4.59 15.47 8.65
N ARG A 77 4.36 14.40 7.89
CA ARG A 77 4.93 14.20 6.55
C ARG A 77 3.82 14.16 5.50
N PRO A 78 3.10 15.28 5.29
CA PRO A 78 2.00 15.33 4.34
C PRO A 78 2.50 15.00 2.93
N GLY A 79 1.74 14.19 2.20
CA GLY A 79 2.06 13.83 0.82
C GLY A 79 3.06 12.67 0.65
N LEU A 80 3.28 11.86 1.69
CA LEU A 80 4.07 10.61 1.59
C LEU A 80 3.24 9.36 1.30
N TYR A 81 1.92 9.50 1.19
CA TYR A 81 0.98 8.50 0.67
C TYR A 81 -0.14 9.20 -0.08
N ASP A 82 -0.91 8.45 -0.89
CA ASP A 82 -1.97 9.04 -1.71
C ASP A 82 -3.22 9.42 -0.88
N PRO A 83 -3.62 10.70 -0.84
CA PRO A 83 -4.75 11.15 -0.03
C PRO A 83 -6.10 10.65 -0.57
N SER A 84 -6.18 10.28 -1.85
CA SER A 84 -7.41 9.75 -2.46
C SER A 84 -7.74 8.35 -1.94
N PHE A 85 -6.75 7.60 -1.46
CA PHE A 85 -6.97 6.27 -0.89
C PHE A 85 -8.03 6.28 0.23
N ARG A 86 -7.98 7.27 1.14
CA ARG A 86 -8.99 7.38 2.21
C ARG A 86 -10.39 7.57 1.64
N ALA A 87 -10.54 8.42 0.62
CA ALA A 87 -11.82 8.63 -0.05
C ALA A 87 -12.34 7.36 -0.76
N ASN A 88 -11.44 6.53 -1.28
CA ASN A 88 -11.78 5.25 -1.91
C ASN A 88 -12.19 4.17 -0.89
N LEU A 89 -11.50 4.14 0.24
CA LEU A 89 -11.70 3.14 1.28
C LEU A 89 -12.98 3.38 2.06
N THR A 90 -13.21 4.62 2.55
CA THR A 90 -14.25 4.92 3.52
C THR A 90 -15.65 4.41 3.12
N PRO A 91 -16.12 4.60 1.87
CA PRO A 91 -17.43 4.08 1.45
C PRO A 91 -17.52 2.55 1.46
N ALA A 92 -16.39 1.84 1.33
CA ALA A 92 -16.35 0.38 1.25
C ALA A 92 -16.32 -0.29 2.63
N LEU A 93 -15.88 0.41 3.68
CA LEU A 93 -15.66 -0.16 5.03
C LEU A 93 -16.84 -1.00 5.56
N PRO A 94 -18.12 -0.56 5.45
CA PRO A 94 -19.23 -1.36 5.94
C PRO A 94 -19.36 -2.72 5.23
N LEU A 95 -19.19 -2.73 3.90
CA LEU A 95 -19.28 -3.96 3.10
C LEU A 95 -18.09 -4.89 3.35
N LEU A 96 -16.89 -4.32 3.52
CA LEU A 96 -15.69 -5.10 3.86
C LEU A 96 -15.88 -5.84 5.19
N ALA A 97 -16.42 -5.15 6.20
CA ALA A 97 -16.72 -5.72 7.50
C ALA A 97 -17.86 -6.75 7.46
N GLU A 98 -18.97 -6.43 6.79
CA GLU A 98 -20.14 -7.32 6.67
C GLU A 98 -19.80 -8.64 6.00
N LYS A 99 -19.03 -8.59 4.90
CA LYS A 99 -18.74 -9.76 4.06
C LYS A 99 -17.40 -10.43 4.40
N GLY A 100 -16.62 -9.86 5.32
CA GLY A 100 -15.30 -10.36 5.67
C GLY A 100 -14.34 -10.37 4.47
N ILE A 101 -14.39 -9.31 3.64
CA ILE A 101 -13.53 -9.15 2.47
C ILE A 101 -12.17 -8.62 2.91
N LYS A 102 -11.09 -9.24 2.43
CA LYS A 102 -9.73 -8.76 2.69
C LYS A 102 -9.33 -7.72 1.66
N LEU A 103 -8.65 -6.66 2.09
CA LEU A 103 -8.10 -5.63 1.21
C LEU A 103 -6.59 -5.60 1.36
N ALA A 104 -5.86 -5.66 0.24
CA ALA A 104 -4.40 -5.55 0.21
C ALA A 104 -3.96 -4.55 -0.87
N VAL A 105 -3.17 -3.56 -0.48
CA VAL A 105 -2.80 -2.43 -1.35
C VAL A 105 -1.37 -1.98 -1.07
N ASN A 106 -0.72 -1.36 -2.05
CA ASN A 106 0.58 -0.69 -1.91
C ASN A 106 0.45 0.84 -1.78
N ALA A 107 -0.67 1.34 -1.23
CA ALA A 107 -0.99 2.77 -1.20
C ALA A 107 -0.18 3.60 -0.20
N GLY A 108 0.60 2.96 0.68
CA GLY A 108 1.35 3.62 1.75
C GLY A 108 2.60 4.37 1.27
N ALA A 109 2.98 4.18 0.00
CA ALA A 109 4.13 4.83 -0.63
C ALA A 109 5.37 4.90 0.27
N SER A 110 5.86 6.10 0.60
CA SER A 110 7.08 6.28 1.41
C SER A 110 6.80 6.37 2.92
N ASP A 111 5.54 6.24 3.34
CA ASP A 111 5.10 6.28 4.76
C ASP A 111 3.87 5.38 5.02
N THR A 112 4.12 4.06 5.01
CA THR A 112 3.10 3.02 5.22
C THR A 112 2.48 3.07 6.62
N GLU A 113 3.24 3.48 7.63
CA GLU A 113 2.76 3.62 9.00
C GLU A 113 1.73 4.75 9.10
N MET A 114 2.00 5.90 8.47
CA MET A 114 1.07 7.02 8.48
C MET A 114 -0.23 6.69 7.76
N LEU A 115 -0.17 5.96 6.64
CA LEU A 115 -1.37 5.46 5.99
C LEU A 115 -2.15 4.51 6.91
N ALA A 116 -1.46 3.59 7.60
CA ALA A 116 -2.10 2.64 8.50
C ALA A 116 -2.88 3.38 9.61
N LYS A 117 -2.28 4.40 10.23
CA LYS A 117 -2.94 5.26 11.23
C LYS A 117 -4.19 5.94 10.67
N ALA A 118 -4.10 6.51 9.46
CA ALA A 118 -5.24 7.15 8.81
C ALA A 118 -6.38 6.15 8.49
N VAL A 119 -6.04 4.90 8.17
CA VAL A 119 -6.99 3.81 7.96
C VAL A 119 -7.64 3.37 9.27
N GLU A 120 -6.87 3.22 10.34
CA GLU A 120 -7.39 2.91 11.68
C GLU A 120 -8.36 3.97 12.18
N GLU A 121 -8.04 5.25 11.97
CA GLU A 121 -8.95 6.36 12.25
C GLU A 121 -10.25 6.26 11.45
N ALA A 122 -10.17 6.00 10.14
CA ALA A 122 -11.37 5.83 9.31
C ALA A 122 -12.25 4.63 9.76
N ILE A 123 -11.63 3.52 10.19
CA ILE A 123 -12.33 2.36 10.74
C ILE A 123 -13.01 2.71 12.07
N LYS A 124 -12.33 3.47 12.93
CA LYS A 124 -12.86 3.94 14.21
C LYS A 124 -14.05 4.88 14.02
N ASP A 125 -13.94 5.84 13.11
CA ASP A 125 -15.02 6.78 12.77
C ASP A 125 -16.28 6.05 12.26
N ALA A 126 -16.08 4.93 11.56
CA ALA A 126 -17.16 4.07 11.07
C ALA A 126 -17.73 3.12 12.15
N GLY A 127 -17.17 3.08 13.35
CA GLY A 127 -17.60 2.18 14.43
C GLY A 127 -17.31 0.69 14.15
N LEU A 128 -16.23 0.39 13.43
CA LEU A 128 -15.88 -0.97 12.96
C LEU A 128 -14.60 -1.54 13.58
N SER A 129 -14.06 -0.91 14.64
CA SER A 129 -12.79 -1.29 15.27
C SER A 129 -12.77 -2.71 15.84
N ASP A 130 -13.93 -3.29 16.15
CA ASP A 130 -14.09 -4.68 16.61
C ASP A 130 -14.15 -5.71 15.46
N LYS A 131 -14.35 -5.24 14.23
CA LYS A 131 -14.56 -6.10 13.04
C LYS A 131 -13.39 -6.11 12.07
N LEU A 132 -12.68 -4.99 11.95
CA LEU A 132 -11.60 -4.81 10.98
C LEU A 132 -10.25 -4.69 11.68
N LYS A 133 -9.23 -5.28 11.07
CA LYS A 133 -7.84 -5.23 11.53
C LYS A 133 -6.98 -4.61 10.44
N VAL A 134 -6.01 -3.80 10.84
CA VAL A 134 -5.05 -3.15 9.94
C VAL A 134 -3.67 -3.76 10.19
N ALA A 135 -2.95 -4.00 9.10
CA ALA A 135 -1.55 -4.37 9.11
C ALA A 135 -0.86 -3.61 7.98
N TRP A 136 0.40 -3.23 8.20
CA TRP A 136 1.23 -2.57 7.22
C TRP A 136 2.62 -3.21 7.19
N ILE A 137 3.27 -3.08 6.05
CA ILE A 137 4.63 -3.58 5.80
C ILE A 137 5.40 -2.42 5.21
N GLN A 138 6.56 -2.11 5.78
CA GLN A 138 7.49 -1.12 5.28
C GLN A 138 8.72 -1.82 4.71
N GLY A 139 9.22 -1.31 3.58
CA GLY A 139 10.49 -1.73 2.99
C GLY A 139 11.68 -1.02 3.63
N ASP A 140 12.88 -1.48 3.30
CA ASP A 140 14.11 -0.89 3.79
C ASP A 140 14.39 0.46 3.12
N GLU A 141 14.99 1.40 3.85
CA GLU A 141 15.58 2.61 3.29
C GLU A 141 17.09 2.42 3.30
N VAL A 142 17.68 2.22 2.12
CA VAL A 142 19.06 1.71 1.98
C VAL A 142 20.05 2.76 1.49
N LEU A 143 19.66 4.03 1.43
CA LEU A 143 20.52 5.10 0.90
C LEU A 143 21.88 5.17 1.63
N ASP A 144 21.90 5.05 2.96
CA ASP A 144 23.14 5.05 3.73
C ASP A 144 24.03 3.84 3.41
N VAL A 145 23.41 2.69 3.17
CA VAL A 145 24.11 1.45 2.78
C VAL A 145 24.71 1.61 1.39
N VAL A 146 23.94 2.12 0.44
CA VAL A 146 24.42 2.42 -0.93
C VAL A 146 25.58 3.41 -0.89
N ASN A 147 25.43 4.51 -0.15
CA ASN A 147 26.48 5.52 -0.01
C ASN A 147 27.76 4.97 0.64
N LYS A 148 27.62 4.07 1.62
CA LYS A 148 28.76 3.38 2.22
C LYS A 148 29.47 2.46 1.22
N LEU A 149 28.72 1.67 0.47
CA LEU A 149 29.26 0.74 -0.53
C LEU A 149 29.94 1.48 -1.68
N LEU A 150 29.36 2.59 -2.16
CA LEU A 150 30.01 3.47 -3.15
C LEU A 150 31.36 3.98 -2.66
N LYS A 151 31.45 4.42 -1.40
CA LYS A 151 32.73 4.86 -0.79
C LYS A 151 33.75 3.73 -0.64
N GLN A 152 33.29 2.48 -0.57
CA GLN A 152 34.15 1.29 -0.53
C GLN A 152 34.61 0.83 -1.93
N GLY A 153 34.10 1.46 -3.00
CA GLY A 153 34.43 1.13 -4.39
C GLY A 153 33.55 0.03 -4.99
N GLU A 154 32.44 -0.31 -4.33
CA GLU A 154 31.44 -1.24 -4.88
C GLU A 154 30.83 -0.68 -6.16
N LYS A 155 30.53 -1.55 -7.12
CA LYS A 155 30.00 -1.14 -8.43
C LYS A 155 28.50 -1.33 -8.47
N PHE A 156 27.78 -0.27 -8.81
CA PHE A 156 26.35 -0.30 -9.08
C PHE A 156 26.12 -0.06 -10.57
N GLU A 157 26.03 -1.13 -11.35
CA GLU A 157 25.79 -1.06 -12.79
C GLU A 157 24.31 -0.84 -13.11
N ASN A 158 24.02 0.08 -14.03
CA ASN A 158 22.66 0.30 -14.50
C ASN A 158 22.25 -0.84 -15.46
N ILE A 159 21.22 -1.60 -15.07
CA ILE A 159 20.75 -2.77 -15.84
C ILE A 159 20.08 -2.43 -17.18
N CYS A 160 19.59 -1.19 -17.35
CA CYS A 160 18.83 -0.78 -18.53
C CYS A 160 19.71 -0.19 -19.64
N PHE A 161 20.70 0.62 -19.25
CA PHE A 161 21.50 1.42 -20.20
C PHE A 161 23.01 1.17 -20.07
N GLY A 162 23.44 0.37 -19.09
CA GLY A 162 24.85 0.21 -18.74
C GLY A 162 25.44 1.43 -18.04
N GLY A 163 26.74 1.37 -17.71
CA GLY A 163 27.42 2.40 -16.93
C GLY A 163 27.25 2.22 -15.41
N GLU A 164 28.05 2.92 -14.63
CA GLU A 164 28.04 2.83 -13.17
C GLU A 164 27.33 4.03 -12.54
N LEU A 165 26.69 3.84 -11.38
CA LEU A 165 26.00 4.90 -10.63
C LEU A 165 26.92 6.11 -10.34
N LYS A 166 28.22 5.88 -10.13
CA LYS A 166 29.21 6.95 -9.90
C LYS A 166 29.37 7.89 -11.11
N ASP A 167 29.05 7.41 -12.30
CA ASP A 167 29.16 8.15 -13.56
C ASP A 167 27.86 8.90 -13.93
N TRP A 168 26.81 8.77 -13.09
CA TRP A 168 25.48 9.31 -13.37
C TRP A 168 25.41 10.84 -13.37
N GLY A 169 26.34 11.51 -12.68
CA GLY A 169 26.43 12.98 -12.62
C GLY A 169 25.42 13.65 -11.67
N PHE A 170 24.66 12.86 -10.89
CA PHE A 170 23.71 13.34 -9.88
C PHE A 170 23.99 12.68 -8.53
N GLU A 171 23.65 13.38 -7.44
CA GLU A 171 23.72 12.83 -6.09
C GLU A 171 22.45 12.02 -5.79
N PRO A 172 22.55 10.75 -5.37
CA PRO A 172 21.40 9.97 -4.95
C PRO A 172 20.74 10.56 -3.71
N VAL A 173 19.44 10.85 -3.79
CA VAL A 173 18.67 11.43 -2.67
C VAL A 173 17.76 10.42 -1.96
N ALA A 174 17.56 9.24 -2.55
CA ALA A 174 16.75 8.15 -1.99
C ALA A 174 17.22 6.81 -2.57
N ALA A 175 17.11 5.73 -1.80
CA ALA A 175 17.28 4.36 -2.26
C ALA A 175 16.41 3.44 -1.38
N GLN A 176 15.59 2.62 -2.04
CA GLN A 176 14.53 1.79 -1.45
C GLN A 176 14.53 0.42 -2.12
#